data_AF-A0A943GBW3-F1
#
_entry.id   AF-A0A943GBW3-F1
#
_cell.length_a   1.000
_cell.length_b   1.000
_cell.length_c   1.000
_cell.angle_alpha   90.00
_cell.angle_beta   90.00
_cell.angle_gamma   90.00
#
_symmetry.space_group_name_H-M   'P 1'
#
loop_
_entity.id
_entity.type
_entity.pdbx_description
1 polymer ?
#
loop_
_entity_poly.entity_id
_entity_poly.type
_entity_poly.pdbx_seq_one_letter_code
_entity_poly.pdbx_strand_id
1 'polypeptide(L)'
;MKIDRLIGIITTLQQKKLVTAPYLAEKSEVSRRTINRDIEDICKAGIPIVTTQGVNGGISIMDGFSLDTTVFTEQELAAIFTGLKSLDSVSYSACAEKLTQKIGDSSAMNSLRL
;
A
#
# COMPACT_ATOMS: atom_id res chain seq x y z
N MET A 1 -3.62 -10.26 19.31
CA MET A 1 -2.69 -9.36 20.03
C MET A 1 -2.77 -7.94 19.44
N LYS A 2 -2.12 -6.92 20.02
CA LYS A 2 -2.15 -5.53 19.50
C LYS A 2 -1.60 -5.44 18.07
N ILE A 3 -0.49 -6.14 17.78
CA ILE A 3 0.17 -6.13 16.46
C ILE A 3 -0.76 -6.65 15.36
N ASP A 4 -1.41 -7.80 15.57
CA ASP A 4 -2.36 -8.38 14.60
C ASP A 4 -3.46 -7.39 14.21
N ARG A 5 -3.92 -6.60 15.19
CA ARG A 5 -4.93 -5.56 14.97
C ARG A 5 -4.40 -4.38 14.17
N LEU A 6 -3.18 -3.90 14.46
CA LEU A 6 -2.55 -2.82 13.67
C LEU A 6 -2.36 -3.25 12.20
N ILE A 7 -1.87 -4.47 11.99
CA ILE A 7 -1.73 -5.07 10.65
C ILE A 7 -3.11 -5.18 9.99
N GLY A 8 -4.12 -5.66 10.72
CA GLY A 8 -5.49 -5.78 10.22
C GLY A 8 -6.10 -4.45 9.79
N ILE A 9 -5.86 -3.37 10.55
CA ILE A 9 -6.30 -2.01 10.21
C ILE A 9 -5.61 -1.56 8.91
N ILE A 10 -4.28 -1.65 8.84
CA ILE A 10 -3.50 -1.23 7.65
C ILE A 10 -3.97 -1.98 6.39
N THR A 11 -4.07 -3.30 6.46
CA THR A 11 -4.52 -4.13 5.33
C THR A 11 -5.94 -3.76 4.89
N THR A 12 -6.82 -3.46 5.85
CA THR A 12 -8.19 -3.01 5.55
C THR A 12 -8.19 -1.68 4.81
N LEU A 13 -7.36 -0.72 5.24
CA LEU A 13 -7.24 0.59 4.60
C LEU A 13 -6.57 0.53 3.22
N GLN A 14 -5.68 -0.44 2.98
CA GLN A 14 -5.12 -0.67 1.64
C GLN A 14 -6.16 -1.25 0.67
N GLN A 15 -7.00 -2.18 1.14
CA GLN A 15 -8.04 -2.80 0.31
C GLN A 15 -9.23 -1.88 0.07
N LYS A 16 -9.55 -1.01 1.04
CA LYS A 16 -10.70 -0.10 1.00
C LYS A 16 -10.22 1.33 1.13
N LYS A 17 -10.47 2.14 0.11
CA LYS A 17 -10.06 3.56 0.06
C LYS A 17 -10.56 4.39 1.25
N LEU A 18 -11.71 4.05 1.83
CA LEU A 18 -12.30 4.78 2.96
C LEU A 18 -13.14 3.83 3.83
N VAL A 19 -12.94 3.87 5.15
CA VAL A 19 -13.73 3.09 6.14
C VAL A 19 -14.03 3.91 7.38
N THR A 20 -15.04 3.55 8.18
CA THR A 20 -15.38 4.33 9.39
C THR A 20 -14.73 3.75 10.65
N ALA A 21 -14.57 4.58 11.69
CA ALA A 21 -14.06 4.12 12.99
C ALA A 21 -14.94 3.04 13.65
N PRO A 22 -16.30 3.13 13.60
CA PRO A 22 -17.17 2.04 14.05
C PRO A 22 -16.93 0.72 13.31
N TYR A 23 -16.71 0.77 11.99
CA TYR A 23 -16.45 -0.43 11.20
C TYR A 23 -15.16 -1.15 11.62
N LEU A 24 -14.07 -0.39 11.82
CA LEU A 24 -12.80 -0.96 12.30
C LEU A 24 -12.91 -1.50 13.72
N ALA A 25 -13.68 -0.82 14.58
CA ALA A 25 -13.93 -1.20 15.96
C ALA A 25 -14.68 -2.54 16.04
N GLU A 26 -15.74 -2.70 15.25
CA GLU A 26 -16.51 -3.95 15.15
C GLU A 26 -15.65 -5.08 14.59
N LYS A 27 -14.98 -4.86 13.44
CA LYS A 27 -14.13 -5.87 12.79
C LYS A 27 -13.00 -6.37 13.70
N SER A 28 -12.51 -5.51 14.59
CA SER A 28 -11.38 -5.82 15.48
C SER A 28 -11.82 -6.13 16.91
N GLU A 29 -13.13 -6.15 17.18
CA GLU A 29 -13.72 -6.40 18.50
C GLU A 29 -13.17 -5.49 19.62
N VAL A 30 -12.98 -4.20 19.31
CA VAL A 30 -12.47 -3.20 20.26
C VAL A 30 -13.30 -1.92 20.25
N SER A 31 -13.09 -1.06 21.25
CA SER A 31 -13.73 0.25 21.28
C SER A 31 -13.21 1.19 20.18
N ARG A 32 -14.04 2.18 19.79
CA ARG A 32 -13.61 3.30 18.92
C ARG A 32 -12.41 4.07 19.48
N ARG A 33 -12.31 4.20 20.82
CA ARG A 33 -11.15 4.83 21.49
C ARG A 33 -9.87 4.03 21.24
N THR A 34 -9.95 2.70 21.23
CA THR A 34 -8.82 1.83 20.90
C THR A 34 -8.39 2.02 19.46
N ILE A 35 -9.34 2.05 18.51
CA ILE A 35 -9.05 2.32 17.09
C ILE A 35 -8.36 3.67 16.91
N ASN A 36 -8.86 4.74 17.55
CA ASN A 36 -8.24 6.06 17.44
C ASN A 36 -6.79 6.07 17.96
N ARG A 37 -6.53 5.38 19.08
CA ARG A 37 -5.17 5.23 19.61
C ARG A 37 -4.28 4.38 18.70
N ASP A 38 -4.83 3.32 18.11
CA ASP A 38 -4.11 2.48 17.16
C ASP A 38 -3.77 3.26 15.87
N ILE A 39 -4.66 4.14 15.40
CA ILE A 39 -4.38 5.07 14.29
C ILE A 39 -3.22 6.00 14.64
N GLU A 40 -3.22 6.59 15.83
CA GLU A 40 -2.09 7.43 16.29
C GLU A 40 -0.77 6.64 16.30
N ASP A 41 -0.80 5.39 16.76
CA ASP A 41 0.38 4.52 16.79
C ASP A 41 0.88 4.17 15.37
N ILE A 42 -0.04 3.95 14.43
CA ILE A 42 0.28 3.71 13.01
C ILE A 42 0.89 4.97 12.38
N CYS A 43 0.34 6.15 12.68
CA CYS A 43 0.92 7.43 12.24
C CYS A 43 2.34 7.64 12.80
N LYS A 44 2.58 7.32 14.07
CA LYS A 44 3.92 7.37 14.68
C LYS A 44 4.89 6.39 14.03
N ALA A 45 4.40 5.29 13.46
CA ALA A 45 5.20 4.34 12.68
C ALA A 45 5.50 4.82 11.24
N GLY A 46 5.07 6.04 10.87
CA GLY A 46 5.37 6.63 9.56
C GLY A 46 4.33 6.35 8.48
N ILE A 47 3.18 5.74 8.81
CA ILE A 47 2.07 5.50 7.88
C ILE A 47 1.03 6.63 8.05
N PRO A 48 0.92 7.57 7.09
CA PRO A 48 0.02 8.71 7.19
C PRO A 48 -1.44 8.28 6.99
N ILE A 49 -2.17 8.15 8.10
CA ILE A 49 -3.62 7.94 8.09
C ILE A 49 -4.34 9.27 8.19
N VAL A 50 -5.31 9.48 7.29
CA VAL A 50 -6.18 10.65 7.25
C VAL A 50 -7.55 10.29 7.82
N THR A 51 -8.09 11.14 8.69
CA THR A 51 -9.44 11.00 9.23
C THR A 51 -10.29 12.22 8.87
N THR A 52 -11.42 11.99 8.22
CA THR A 52 -12.38 13.02 7.81
C THR A 52 -13.66 12.88 8.62
N GLN A 53 -14.16 13.97 9.20
CA GLN A 53 -15.41 13.98 9.96
C GLN A 53 -16.62 14.23 9.04
N GLY A 54 -17.81 13.76 9.44
CA GLY A 54 -19.07 14.02 8.74
C GLY A 54 -19.76 12.76 8.19
N VAL A 55 -20.90 12.95 7.51
CA VAL A 55 -21.75 11.85 6.98
C VAL A 55 -21.01 10.98 5.97
N ASN A 56 -20.12 11.57 5.18
CA ASN A 56 -19.22 10.88 4.24
C ASN A 56 -17.78 10.83 4.77
N GLY A 57 -17.61 11.01 6.08
CA GLY A 57 -16.33 10.94 6.75
C GLY A 57 -15.82 9.50 6.89
N GLY A 58 -14.54 9.37 7.19
CA GLY A 58 -13.90 8.06 7.33
C GLY A 58 -12.41 8.18 7.61
N ILE A 59 -11.78 7.03 7.61
CA ILE A 59 -10.38 6.76 7.86
C ILE A 59 -9.83 6.17 6.57
N SER A 60 -8.72 6.72 6.10
CA SER A 60 -8.05 6.31 4.87
C SER A 60 -6.54 6.46 5.06
N ILE A 61 -5.77 5.73 4.25
CA ILE A 61 -4.35 6.05 4.08
C ILE A 61 -4.29 7.24 3.12
N MET A 62 -3.39 8.20 3.38
CA MET A 62 -3.19 9.36 2.52
C MET A 62 -2.96 8.92 1.07
N ASP A 63 -3.68 9.52 0.13
CA ASP A 63 -3.49 9.24 -1.29
C ASP A 63 -2.02 9.45 -1.71
N GLY A 64 -1.48 8.51 -2.48
CA GLY A 64 -0.07 8.53 -2.89
C GLY A 64 0.92 8.00 -1.85
N PHE A 65 0.47 7.62 -0.63
CA PHE A 65 1.30 6.84 0.26
C PHE A 65 1.33 5.38 -0.20
N SER A 66 2.48 4.97 -0.74
CA SER A 66 2.81 3.57 -0.95
C SER A 66 3.82 3.16 0.11
N LEU A 67 3.56 2.04 0.79
CA LEU A 67 4.65 1.30 1.43
C LEU A 67 5.48 0.80 0.26
N ASP A 68 6.68 1.34 0.06
CA ASP A 68 7.61 0.85 -0.95
C ASP A 68 7.80 -0.66 -0.74
N THR A 69 7.07 -1.43 -1.53
CA THR A 69 7.09 -2.91 -1.52
C THR A 69 8.09 -3.43 -2.53
N THR A 70 8.63 -2.56 -3.38
CA THR A 70 9.67 -2.87 -4.34
C THR A 70 10.97 -2.23 -3.90
N VAL A 71 11.73 -2.94 -3.07
CA VAL A 71 13.12 -2.58 -2.76
C VAL A 71 14.04 -3.14 -3.85
N PHE A 72 13.71 -2.91 -5.11
CA PHE A 72 14.63 -3.23 -6.19
C PHE A 72 15.56 -2.04 -6.40
N THR A 73 16.85 -2.30 -6.31
CA THR A 73 17.87 -1.37 -6.79
C THR A 73 17.72 -1.15 -8.30
N GLU A 74 18.22 -0.02 -8.79
CA GLU A 74 18.23 0.25 -10.24
C GLU A 74 18.93 -0.87 -11.03
N GLN A 75 19.96 -1.48 -10.43
CA GLN A 75 20.66 -2.61 -11.04
C GLN A 75 19.78 -3.87 -11.13
N GLU A 76 19.04 -4.19 -10.07
CA GLU A 76 18.11 -5.33 -10.06
C GLU A 76 16.96 -5.14 -11.07
N LEU A 77 16.41 -3.93 -11.15
CA LEU A 77 15.40 -3.60 -12.17
C LEU A 77 15.96 -3.73 -13.58
N ALA A 78 17.15 -3.19 -13.85
CA ALA A 78 17.79 -3.28 -15.16
C ALA A 78 18.06 -4.74 -15.58
N ALA A 79 18.48 -5.58 -14.63
CA ALA A 79 18.68 -7.01 -14.86
C ALA A 79 17.35 -7.72 -15.19
N ILE A 80 16.28 -7.43 -14.45
CA ILE A 80 14.94 -7.97 -14.69
C ILE A 80 14.42 -7.54 -16.08
N PHE A 81 14.50 -6.26 -16.43
CA PHE A 81 14.07 -5.75 -17.74
C PHE A 81 14.84 -6.39 -18.89
N THR A 82 16.15 -6.57 -18.72
CA THR A 82 17.00 -7.21 -19.74
C THR A 82 16.64 -8.68 -19.92
N GLY A 83 16.43 -9.41 -18.83
CA GLY A 83 15.97 -10.80 -18.87
C GLY A 83 14.61 -10.95 -19.54
N LEU A 84 13.65 -10.08 -19.22
CA LEU A 84 12.31 -10.09 -19.83
C LEU A 84 12.36 -9.83 -21.35
N LYS A 85 13.14 -8.85 -21.82
CA LYS A 85 13.32 -8.58 -23.26
C LYS A 85 13.95 -9.75 -24.01
N SER A 86 14.86 -10.49 -23.35
CA SER A 86 15.43 -11.71 -23.94
C SER A 86 14.45 -12.88 -23.98
N LEU A 87 13.39 -12.86 -23.18
CA LEU A 87 12.34 -13.87 -23.21
C LEU A 87 11.33 -13.57 -24.32
N ASP A 88 11.02 -12.30 -24.59
CA ASP A 88 10.17 -11.89 -25.72
C ASP A 88 10.73 -12.38 -27.07
N SER A 89 12.05 -12.47 -27.22
CA SER A 89 12.68 -12.97 -28.45
C SER A 89 12.63 -14.50 -28.60
N VAL A 90 12.34 -15.25 -27.53
CA VAL A 90 12.35 -16.73 -27.51
C VAL A 90 10.94 -17.30 -27.30
N SER A 91 10.04 -16.57 -26.63
CA SER A 91 8.69 -17.01 -26.32
C SER A 91 7.74 -15.81 -26.30
N TYR A 92 6.91 -15.69 -27.34
CA TYR A 92 5.79 -14.76 -27.37
C TYR A 92 4.70 -15.21 -26.39
N SER A 93 4.91 -14.94 -25.11
CA SER A 93 3.88 -15.11 -24.10
C SER A 93 3.35 -13.74 -23.69
N ALA A 94 2.05 -13.52 -23.84
CA ALA A 94 1.34 -12.28 -23.48
C ALA A 94 1.44 -11.88 -21.98
N CYS A 95 2.24 -12.62 -21.21
CA CYS A 95 2.57 -12.36 -19.81
C CYS A 95 3.71 -11.34 -19.67
N ALA A 96 4.69 -11.34 -20.60
CA ALA A 96 5.86 -10.48 -20.52
C ALA A 96 5.51 -8.97 -20.60
N GLU A 97 4.59 -8.60 -21.49
CA GLU A 97 4.11 -7.23 -21.66
C GLU A 97 3.36 -6.70 -20.42
N LYS A 98 2.55 -7.56 -19.78
CA LYS A 98 1.85 -7.18 -18.53
C LYS A 98 2.80 -7.07 -17.33
N LEU A 99 3.88 -7.85 -17.32
CA LEU A 99 4.90 -7.82 -16.29
C LEU A 99 5.79 -6.58 -16.41
N THR A 100 6.20 -6.19 -17.63
CA THR A 100 6.97 -4.96 -17.85
C THR A 100 6.17 -3.72 -17.46
N GLN A 101 4.86 -3.68 -17.73
CA GLN A 101 3.98 -2.59 -17.30
C GLN A 101 3.87 -2.52 -15.76
N LYS A 102 3.59 -3.64 -15.09
CA LYS A 102 3.46 -3.67 -13.62
C LYS A 102 4.76 -3.33 -12.88
N ILE A 103 5.91 -3.73 -13.41
CA ILE A 103 7.22 -3.47 -12.80
C ILE A 103 7.67 -2.03 -13.08
N GLY A 104 7.39 -1.50 -14.28
CA GLY A 104 7.67 -0.11 -14.63
C GLY A 104 6.86 0.91 -13.81
N ASP A 105 5.58 0.61 -13.56
CA ASP A 105 4.69 1.48 -12.78
C ASP A 105 5.10 1.60 -11.30
N SER A 106 5.78 0.58 -10.73
CA SER A 106 6.27 0.61 -9.34
C SER A 106 7.47 1.55 -9.14
N SER A 107 8.22 1.86 -10.20
CA SER A 107 9.41 2.74 -10.17
C SER A 107 9.05 4.24 -10.30
N ALA A 108 7.88 4.55 -10.89
CA ALA A 108 7.48 5.93 -11.22
C ALA A 108 7.20 6.83 -10.00
N MET A 109 7.23 6.32 -8.76
CA MET A 109 7.03 7.11 -7.54
C MET A 109 8.32 7.62 -6.87
N ASN A 110 9.52 7.23 -7.34
CA ASN A 110 10.77 7.65 -6.69
C ASN A 110 11.42 8.92 -7.29
N SER A 111 10.75 9.62 -8.21
CA SER A 111 11.26 10.85 -8.86
C SER A 111 10.71 12.15 -8.28
N LEU A 112 9.93 12.11 -7.19
CA LEU A 112 9.39 13.29 -6.51
C LEU A 112 9.85 13.38 -5.05
N ARG A 113 11.17 13.42 -4.84
CA ARG A 113 11.79 14.08 -3.68
C ARG A 113 13.05 14.80 -4.14
N LEU A 114 12.88 16.09 -4.48
CA LEU A 114 13.88 17.14 -4.27
C LEU A 114 13.95 17.44 -2.77
#